data_AF-A0A1Y0MH76-F1
#
_entry.id   AF-A0A1Y0MH76-F1
#
_cell.length_a   1.000
_cell.length_b   1.000
_cell.length_c   1.000
_cell.angle_alpha   90.00
_cell.angle_beta   90.00
_cell.angle_gamma   90.00
#
_symmetry.space_group_name_H-M   'P 1'
#
loop_
_entity.id
_entity.type
_entity.pdbx_description
1 polymer ?
#
loop_
_entity_poly.entity_id
_entity_poly.type
_entity_poly.pdbx_seq_one_letter_code
_entity_poly.pdbx_strand_id
1 'polypeptide(L)' 'MDKLISRINLEHRTLSGKYNTLKIWEVYNLDMFKKEHAKNSDYLKVTDSPYFNFDPYYSSEVKVETIQVN' A
#
# COMPACT_ATOMS: atom_id res chain seq x y z
N MET A 1 6.37 1.51 13.89
CA MET A 1 6.42 1.23 12.44
C MET A 1 7.38 0.08 12.13
N ASP A 2 8.57 0.12 12.72
CA ASP A 2 9.69 -0.80 12.44
C ASP A 2 9.39 -2.29 12.68
N LYS A 3 8.58 -2.62 13.69
CA LYS A 3 8.17 -4.01 13.96
C LYS A 3 7.33 -4.61 12.83
N LEU A 4 6.44 -3.82 12.22
CA LEU A 4 5.60 -4.26 11.11
C LEU A 4 6.45 -4.45 9.84
N ILE A 5 7.31 -3.48 9.55
CA ILE A 5 8.24 -3.53 8.42
C ILE A 5 9.15 -4.76 8.55
N SER A 6 9.72 -4.98 9.73
CA SER A 6 10.59 -6.13 10.01
C SER A 6 9.88 -7.47 9.79
N ARG A 7 8.61 -7.57 10.20
CA ARG A 7 7.81 -8.78 10.01
C ARG A 7 7.52 -9.05 8.53
N ILE A 8 7.18 -8.01 7.77
CA ILE A 8 6.90 -8.16 6.34
C ILE A 8 8.17 -8.51 5.56
N ASN A 9 9.31 -7.94 5.94
CA ASN A 9 10.61 -8.33 5.39
C ASN A 9 10.96 -9.80 5.67
N LEU A 10 10.49 -10.37 6.79
CA LEU A 10 10.63 -11.80 7.07
C LEU A 10 9.66 -12.63 6.23
N GLU A 11 8.40 -12.22 6.11
CA GLU A 11 7.37 -12.91 5.32
C GLU A 11 7.72 -12.93 3.83
N HIS A 12 8.29 -11.85 3.28
CA HIS A 12 8.79 -11.77 1.91
C HIS A 12 9.82 -12.85 1.55
N ARG A 13 10.53 -13.40 2.54
CA ARG A 13 11.51 -14.49 2.32
C ARG A 13 10.85 -15.85 2.13
N THR A 14 9.54 -15.96 2.37
CA THR A 14 8.79 -17.21 2.23
C THR A 14 8.16 -17.34 0.84
N LEU A 15 7.90 -18.57 0.40
CA LEU A 15 7.25 -18.82 -0.90
C LEU A 15 5.84 -18.23 -1.00
N SER A 16 5.11 -18.21 0.12
CA SER A 16 3.77 -17.63 0.22
C SER A 16 3.80 -16.10 0.34
N GLY A 17 4.79 -15.55 1.05
CA GLY A 17 4.87 -14.14 1.34
C GLY A 17 5.64 -13.30 0.33
N LYS A 18 6.44 -13.89 -0.59
CA LYS A 18 7.24 -13.13 -1.57
C LYS A 18 6.45 -12.20 -2.49
N TYR A 19 5.14 -12.41 -2.62
CA TYR A 19 4.24 -11.56 -3.42
C TYR A 19 3.36 -10.64 -2.56
N ASN A 20 3.49 -10.70 -1.23
CA ASN A 20 2.76 -9.80 -0.37
C ASN A 20 3.29 -8.38 -0.56
N THR A 21 2.39 -7.40 -0.50
CA THR A 21 2.78 -5.99 -0.56
C THR A 21 2.16 -5.26 0.61
N LEU A 22 3.00 -4.62 1.43
CA LEU A 22 2.61 -3.61 2.39
C LEU A 22 2.54 -2.25 1.72
N LYS A 23 1.40 -1.58 1.83
CA LYS A 23 1.21 -0.16 1.51
C LYS A 23 0.68 0.55 2.76
N ILE A 24 1.16 1.77 3.01
CA ILE A 24 0.77 2.59 4.16
C ILE A 24 0.33 3.94 3.65
N TRP A 25 -0.88 4.33 4.00
CA TRP A 25 -1.46 5.63 3.71
C TRP A 25 -1.60 6.44 5.01
N GLU A 26 -1.37 7.74 4.90
CA GLU A 26 -1.72 8.74 5.89
C GLU A 26 -3.17 9.19 5.69
N VAL A 27 -3.97 9.08 6.76
CA VAL A 27 -5.39 9.41 6.73
C VAL A 27 -5.62 10.69 7.52
N TYR A 28 -6.12 11.72 6.86
CA TYR A 28 -6.39 13.04 7.45
C TYR A 28 -7.76 13.09 8.14
N ASN A 29 -8.74 12.33 7.61
CA ASN A 29 -10.08 12.24 8.19
C ASN A 29 -10.55 10.78 8.19
N LEU A 30 -10.46 10.14 9.36
CA LEU A 30 -10.72 8.72 9.52
C LEU A 30 -12.20 8.34 9.27
N ASP A 31 -13.14 9.17 9.70
CA ASP A 31 -14.56 8.87 9.60
C ASP A 31 -15.03 8.92 8.15
N MET A 32 -14.62 9.96 7.42
CA MET A 32 -14.92 10.09 5.99
C MET A 32 -14.20 9.03 5.17
N PHE A 33 -12.94 8.73 5.50
CA PHE A 33 -12.18 7.66 4.86
C PHE A 33 -12.90 6.31 4.98
N LYS A 34 -13.32 5.91 6.19
CA LYS A 34 -14.05 4.65 6.40
C LYS A 34 -15.36 4.62 5.64
N LYS A 35 -16.10 5.72 5.65
CA LYS A 35 -17.39 5.85 4.96
C LYS A 35 -17.25 5.69 3.44
N GLU A 36 -16.29 6.37 2.82
CA GLU A 36 -16.08 6.29 1.38
C GLU A 36 -15.45 4.96 0.97
N HIS A 37 -14.52 4.42 1.76
CA HIS A 37 -13.93 3.09 1.52
C HIS A 37 -14.98 1.96 1.59
N ALA A 38 -15.95 2.05 2.51
CA ALA A 38 -17.02 1.07 2.60
C ALA A 38 -17.99 1.11 1.40
N LYS A 39 -18.11 2.26 0.72
CA LYS A 39 -18.97 2.42 -0.47
C LYS A 39 -18.28 1.98 -1.75
N ASN A 40 -16.96 2.12 -1.83
CA ASN A 40 -16.18 1.88 -3.03
C ASN A 40 -14.94 1.01 -2.72
N SER A 41 -14.96 -0.24 -3.20
CA SER A 41 -13.83 -1.17 -3.06
C SER A 41 -12.53 -0.66 -3.73
N ASP A 42 -12.64 0.20 -4.73
CA ASP A 42 -11.51 0.82 -5.44
C ASP A 42 -11.11 2.19 -4.88
N TYR A 43 -11.62 2.59 -3.72
CA TYR A 43 -11.36 3.91 -3.13
C TYR A 43 -9.87 4.22 -2.92
N LEU A 44 -9.03 3.19 -2.71
CA LEU A 44 -7.58 3.35 -2.58
C LEU A 44 -6.84 3.59 -3.92
N LYS A 45 -7.54 3.52 -5.06
CA LYS A 45 -6.98 3.73 -6.41
C LYS A 45 -7.30 5.12 -6.98
N VAL A 46 -7.99 5.97 -6.21
CA VAL A 46 -8.28 7.35 -6.63
C VAL A 46 -6.98 8.15 -6.76
N THR A 47 -6.96 9.13 -7.65
CA THR A 47 -5.79 9.99 -7.89
C THR A 47 -5.80 11.27 -7.07
N ASP A 48 -6.86 11.50 -6.30
CA ASP A 48 -7.01 12.64 -5.39
C ASP A 48 -8.01 12.28 -4.27
N SER A 49 -7.77 12.79 -3.06
CA SER A 49 -8.70 12.70 -1.95
C SER A 49 -8.39 13.76 -0.88
N PRO A 50 -9.42 14.43 -0.33
CA PRO A 50 -9.24 15.30 0.83
C PRO A 50 -9.10 14.54 2.16
N TYR A 51 -9.30 13.20 2.16
CA TYR A 51 -9.40 12.42 3.40
C TYR A 51 -8.18 11.55 3.69
N PHE A 52 -7.33 11.31 2.70
CA PHE A 52 -6.07 10.57 2.83
C PHE A 52 -5.13 10.95 1.68
N ASN A 53 -3.84 10.66 1.82
CA ASN A 53 -2.90 10.80 0.70
C ASN A 53 -3.18 9.75 -0.38
N PHE A 54 -3.38 10.16 -1.63
CA PHE A 54 -3.55 9.17 -2.71
C PHE A 54 -2.26 8.37 -2.95
N ASP A 55 -1.09 9.02 -2.83
CA ASP A 55 0.23 8.39 -2.94
C ASP A 55 0.66 7.84 -1.58
N PRO A 56 0.79 6.51 -1.41
CA PRO A 56 1.14 5.90 -0.13
C PRO A 56 2.44 6.48 0.43
N TYR A 57 2.46 6.74 1.74
CA TYR A 57 3.67 7.16 2.46
C TYR A 57 4.78 6.10 2.37
N TYR A 58 4.38 4.82 2.28
CA TYR A 58 5.31 3.70 2.11
C TYR A 58 4.67 2.61 1.26
N SER A 59 5.48 2.03 0.38
CA SER A 59 5.15 0.83 -0.38
C SER A 59 6.35 -0.11 -0.38
N SER A 60 6.13 -1.36 0.01
CA SER A 60 7.13 -2.44 -0.10
C SER A 60 7.08 -3.17 -1.44
N GLU A 61 6.26 -2.68 -2.37
CA GLU A 61 6.12 -3.24 -3.71
C GLU A 61 7.48 -3.18 -4.41
N VAL A 62 8.02 -4.34 -4.75
CA VAL A 62 9.28 -4.42 -5.48
C VAL A 62 9.02 -3.84 -6.86
N LYS A 63 9.62 -2.68 -7.18
CA LYS A 63 9.63 -2.16 -8.54
C LYS A 63 10.38 -3.16 -9.40
N VAL A 64 9.64 -3.99 -10.14
CA VAL A 64 10.24 -4.82 -11.19
C VAL A 64 10.57 -3.87 -12.33
N GLU A 65 11.80 -3.36 -12.36
CA GLU A 65 12.33 -2.71 -13.55
C GLU A 65 12.35 -3.77 -14.66
N THR A 66 11.47 -3.59 -15.65
CA THR A 66 11.49 -4.41 -16.84
C THR A 66 12.76 -4.05 -17.59
N ILE A 67 13.76 -4.93 -17.56
CA ILE A 67 14.94 -4.83 -18.42
C ILE A 67 14.41 -4.94 -19.85
N GLN A 68 14.39 -3.83 -20.59
CA GLN A 68 14.20 -3.88 -22.04
C GLN A 68 15.43 -4.58 -22.62
N VAL A 69 15.23 -5.81 -23.11
CA VAL A 69 16.21 -6.51 -23.94
C VAL A 69 16.18 -5.84 -25.32
N ASN A 70 17.28 -5.16 -25.64
CA ASN A 70 17.56 -4.58 -26.95
C ASN A 70 17.72 -5.66 -28.02
#